data_AF-N6TSC0-F1
#
_entry.id   AF-N6TSC0-F1
#
_cell.length_a   1.000
_cell.length_b   1.000
_cell.length_c   1.000
_cell.angle_alpha   90.00
_cell.angle_beta   90.00
_cell.angle_gamma   90.00
#
_symmetry.space_group_name_H-M   'P 1'
#
loop_
_entity.id
_entity.type
_entity.pdbx_description
1 polymer ?
#
loop_
_entity_poly.entity_id
_entity_poly.type
_entity_poly.pdbx_seq_one_letter_code
_entity_poly.pdbx_strand_id
1 'polypeptide(L)'
;MGRKRRSEGLEGFSVSCSAGIQQRTRHCLQQKCSGFNIQQRHCNLFSCSETVTPLDQKSGKFFHPSQDRWQPLADRPTAWRLTPNSYIWIPASLLFSDEECRNIPKDFSLALTMRVPN
;
A
#
# COMPACT_ATOMS: atom_id res chain seq x y z
N MET A 1 35.07 14.93 -2.14
CA MET A 1 34.12 13.80 -1.97
C MET A 1 32.69 14.32 -2.10
N GLY A 2 31.97 13.92 -3.16
CA GLY A 2 30.59 14.36 -3.42
C GLY A 2 29.56 13.56 -2.62
N ARG A 3 28.56 14.23 -2.04
CA ARG A 3 27.40 13.58 -1.39
C ARG A 3 26.27 13.39 -2.40
N LYS A 4 25.76 12.17 -2.56
CA LYS A 4 24.51 11.87 -3.31
C LYS A 4 23.31 12.46 -2.56
N ARG A 5 22.64 13.50 -3.10
CA ARG A 5 21.50 14.17 -2.45
C ARG A 5 20.28 14.41 -3.35
N ARG A 6 20.06 13.59 -4.38
CA ARG A 6 18.74 13.48 -5.02
C ARG A 6 18.32 12.03 -5.05
N SER A 7 17.63 11.58 -4.00
CA SER A 7 16.79 10.40 -4.13
C SER A 7 15.57 10.83 -4.94
N GLU A 8 15.37 10.25 -6.12
CA GLU A 8 13.99 10.11 -6.60
C GLU A 8 13.25 9.34 -5.50
N GLY A 9 12.04 9.78 -5.17
CA GLY A 9 11.25 9.17 -4.10
C GLY A 9 11.19 7.66 -4.26
N LEU A 10 10.96 6.92 -3.17
CA LEU A 10 10.82 5.47 -3.29
C LEU A 10 9.79 5.16 -4.39
N GLU A 11 10.18 4.35 -5.37
CA GLU A 11 9.25 3.85 -6.37
C GLU A 11 8.16 3.03 -5.66
N GLY A 12 7.00 2.92 -6.29
CA GLY A 12 5.94 2.04 -5.82
C GLY A 12 6.44 0.60 -5.67
N PHE A 13 5.76 -0.18 -4.85
CA PHE A 13 6.04 -1.61 -4.76
C PHE A 13 5.68 -2.29 -6.08
N SER A 14 6.55 -3.18 -6.58
CA SER A 14 6.31 -3.90 -7.84
C SER A 14 5.06 -4.79 -7.78
N VAL A 15 4.74 -5.31 -6.59
CA VAL A 15 3.53 -6.07 -6.31
C VAL A 15 3.00 -5.71 -4.92
N SER A 16 1.70 -5.88 -4.73
CA SER A 16 1.00 -5.63 -3.46
C SER A 16 1.12 -6.77 -2.45
N CYS A 17 1.58 -7.96 -2.87
CA CYS A 17 1.71 -9.18 -2.05
C CYS A 17 2.76 -10.13 -2.68
N SER A 18 3.12 -11.21 -2.00
CA SER A 18 4.06 -12.25 -2.43
C SER A 18 5.46 -11.73 -2.82
N ALA A 19 6.05 -10.93 -1.93
CA ALA A 19 7.45 -10.50 -1.99
C ALA A 19 7.82 -9.65 -3.22
N GLY A 20 7.27 -8.43 -3.26
CA GLY A 20 7.66 -7.43 -4.24
C GLY A 20 9.03 -6.81 -4.01
N ILE A 21 9.45 -6.01 -4.99
CA ILE A 21 10.67 -5.22 -4.92
C ILE A 21 10.27 -3.75 -4.89
N GLN A 22 10.87 -3.02 -3.96
CA GLN A 22 10.86 -1.56 -3.96
C GLN A 22 12.25 -1.05 -4.30
N GLN A 23 12.32 -0.15 -5.28
CA GLN A 23 13.57 0.45 -5.71
C GLN A 23 13.60 1.94 -5.38
N ARG A 24 14.80 2.45 -5.10
CA ARG A 24 15.08 3.89 -5.10
C ARG A 24 16.39 4.16 -5.83
N THR A 25 16.36 5.16 -6.69
CA THR A 25 17.54 5.62 -7.43
C THR A 25 18.01 6.95 -6.89
N ARG A 26 19.32 7.08 -6.71
CA ARG A 26 19.99 8.27 -6.20
C ARG A 26 20.89 8.86 -7.28
N HIS A 27 20.54 10.04 -7.77
CA HIS A 27 21.36 10.72 -8.77
C HIS A 27 22.52 11.46 -8.12
N CYS A 28 23.68 11.40 -8.78
CA CYS A 28 24.83 12.21 -8.40
C CYS A 28 24.63 13.63 -8.92
N LEU A 29 24.76 14.62 -8.06
CA LEU A 29 24.69 16.03 -8.45
C LEU A 29 26.05 16.59 -8.92
N GLN A 30 27.07 15.74 -8.99
CA GLN A 30 28.43 16.07 -9.42
C GLN A 30 28.80 15.17 -10.62
N GLN A 31 29.91 15.46 -11.28
CA GLN A 31 30.38 14.67 -12.44
C GLN A 31 30.69 13.20 -12.09
N LYS A 32 31.12 12.92 -10.85
CA LYS A 32 31.46 11.56 -10.41
C LYS A 32 31.19 11.37 -8.91
N CYS A 33 30.36 10.38 -8.57
CA CYS A 33 30.14 9.92 -7.19
C CYS A 33 30.60 8.46 -7.07
N SER A 34 31.18 8.09 -5.93
CA SER A 34 31.52 6.69 -5.63
C SER A 34 30.29 5.88 -5.15
N GLY A 35 30.34 4.57 -5.37
CA GLY A 35 29.36 3.59 -4.89
C GLY A 35 28.08 3.48 -5.73
N PHE A 36 27.21 2.56 -5.34
CA PHE A 36 25.95 2.26 -6.04
C PHE A 36 24.93 3.41 -5.92
N ASN A 37 24.20 3.66 -7.01
CA ASN A 37 23.12 4.65 -7.08
C ASN A 37 21.73 4.02 -6.93
N ILE A 38 21.59 2.71 -7.13
CA ILE A 38 20.35 1.97 -7.00
C ILE A 38 20.33 1.23 -5.66
N GLN A 39 19.21 1.29 -4.96
CA GLN A 39 18.95 0.46 -3.79
C GLN A 39 17.59 -0.22 -3.92
N GLN A 40 17.56 -1.51 -3.64
CA GLN A 40 16.36 -2.34 -3.66
C GLN A 40 16.09 -2.92 -2.28
N ARG A 41 14.82 -3.15 -1.97
CA ARG A 41 14.39 -3.93 -0.81
C ARG A 41 13.20 -4.80 -1.17
N HIS A 42 13.11 -5.98 -0.56
CA HIS A 42 11.89 -6.76 -0.62
C HIS A 42 10.80 -6.10 0.24
N CYS A 43 9.57 -6.20 -0.21
CA CYS A 43 8.39 -5.62 0.42
C CYS A 43 7.20 -6.57 0.28
N ASN A 44 6.15 -6.37 1.07
CA ASN A 44 4.91 -7.13 0.96
C ASN A 44 5.15 -8.65 0.94
N LEU A 45 5.97 -9.15 1.89
CA LEU A 45 6.38 -10.56 1.99
C LEU A 45 5.22 -11.51 2.37
N PHE A 46 4.03 -10.98 2.63
CA PHE A 46 2.84 -11.75 2.94
C PHE A 46 2.24 -12.38 1.68
N SER A 47 1.60 -13.55 1.81
CA SER A 47 1.02 -14.28 0.66
C SER A 47 -0.18 -13.57 0.06
N CYS A 48 -0.26 -13.52 -1.28
CA CYS A 48 -1.45 -13.04 -1.98
C CYS A 48 -2.71 -13.88 -1.71
N SER A 49 -2.58 -15.19 -1.48
CA SER A 49 -3.74 -16.08 -1.25
C SER A 49 -4.47 -15.80 0.05
N GLU A 50 -3.78 -15.17 1.01
CA GLU A 50 -4.30 -14.79 2.33
C GLU A 50 -4.60 -13.30 2.41
N THR A 51 -4.38 -12.54 1.33
CA THR A 51 -4.57 -11.09 1.32
C THR A 51 -5.96 -10.75 0.84
N VAL A 52 -6.73 -10.08 1.71
CA VAL A 52 -7.98 -9.46 1.31
C VAL A 52 -7.75 -7.97 1.09
N THR A 53 -7.97 -7.52 -0.15
CA THR A 53 -8.00 -6.08 -0.48
C THR A 53 -9.45 -5.59 -0.31
N PRO A 54 -9.78 -4.83 0.74
CA PRO A 54 -11.16 -4.43 1.00
C PRO A 54 -11.68 -3.45 -0.05
N LEU A 55 -10.76 -2.74 -0.71
CA LEU A 55 -11.03 -1.76 -1.75
C LEU A 55 -11.12 -2.37 -3.16
N ASP A 56 -10.76 -3.64 -3.35
CA ASP A 56 -10.79 -4.34 -4.66
C ASP A 56 -12.19 -4.89 -4.98
N GLN A 57 -13.19 -4.46 -4.22
CA GLN A 57 -14.44 -5.20 -4.13
C GLN A 57 -15.47 -4.74 -5.15
N LYS A 58 -15.71 -5.65 -6.09
CA LYS A 58 -17.01 -5.87 -6.74
C LYS A 58 -18.15 -6.12 -5.72
N SER A 59 -17.85 -6.33 -4.44
CA SER A 59 -18.83 -6.43 -3.36
C SER A 59 -18.92 -5.14 -2.55
N GLY A 60 -19.78 -4.21 -2.98
CA GLY A 60 -20.09 -2.97 -2.26
C GLY A 60 -20.63 -3.12 -0.83
N LYS A 61 -20.73 -4.34 -0.30
CA LYS A 61 -21.35 -4.72 0.98
C LYS A 61 -20.67 -4.16 2.23
N PHE A 62 -19.38 -3.81 2.15
CA PHE A 62 -18.64 -3.25 3.30
C PHE A 62 -18.56 -1.73 3.28
N PHE A 63 -18.98 -1.10 2.18
CA PHE A 63 -18.92 0.35 2.03
C PHE A 63 -20.16 0.97 2.63
N HIS A 64 -19.97 1.82 3.64
CA HIS A 64 -21.04 2.53 4.29
C HIS A 64 -20.91 4.04 4.10
N PRO A 65 -22.05 4.75 3.93
CA PRO A 65 -23.39 4.22 3.71
C PRO A 65 -23.61 3.58 2.32
N SER A 66 -22.77 3.90 1.32
CA SER A 66 -22.81 3.29 -0.01
C SER A 66 -21.44 3.32 -0.69
N GLN A 67 -21.25 2.47 -1.71
CA GLN A 67 -20.01 2.39 -2.49
C GLN A 67 -19.75 3.66 -3.33
N ASP A 68 -20.78 4.35 -3.81
CA ASP A 68 -20.64 5.55 -4.66
C ASP A 68 -19.95 6.74 -3.96
N ARG A 69 -19.88 6.69 -2.62
CA ARG A 69 -19.16 7.64 -1.79
C ARG A 69 -17.64 7.43 -1.76
N TRP A 70 -17.19 6.34 -2.37
CA TRP A 70 -15.81 5.96 -2.56
C TRP A 70 -15.54 5.98 -4.05
N GLN A 71 -14.84 7.01 -4.51
CA GLN A 71 -14.58 7.21 -5.93
C GLN A 71 -13.11 6.92 -6.25
N PRO A 72 -12.81 6.06 -7.22
CA PRO A 72 -11.43 5.88 -7.67
C PRO A 72 -10.94 7.17 -8.33
N LEU A 73 -9.69 7.52 -8.09
CA LEU A 73 -9.06 8.68 -8.72
C LEU A 73 -8.49 8.29 -10.09
N ALA A 74 -8.85 9.04 -11.12
CA ALA A 74 -8.45 8.74 -12.50
C ALA A 74 -6.93 8.86 -12.71
N ASP A 75 -6.26 9.76 -11.99
CA ASP A 75 -4.81 9.94 -12.03
C ASP A 75 -4.05 8.89 -11.21
N ARG A 76 -4.74 8.18 -10.30
CA ARG A 76 -4.14 7.27 -9.33
C ARG A 76 -5.05 6.05 -9.11
N PRO A 77 -4.85 4.96 -9.87
CA PRO A 77 -5.74 3.81 -9.84
C PRO A 77 -5.78 3.07 -8.49
N THR A 78 -4.81 3.29 -7.61
CA THR A 78 -4.76 2.73 -6.25
C THR A 78 -5.31 3.67 -5.17
N ALA A 79 -5.72 4.89 -5.54
CA ALA A 79 -6.19 5.90 -4.61
C ALA A 79 -7.70 6.13 -4.71
N TRP A 80 -8.32 6.36 -3.56
CA TRP A 80 -9.75 6.57 -3.43
C TRP A 80 -10.03 7.93 -2.80
N ARG A 81 -11.06 8.60 -3.32
CA ARG A 81 -11.64 9.81 -2.74
C ARG A 81 -12.84 9.42 -1.90
N LEU A 82 -12.79 9.78 -0.62
CA LEU A 82 -13.86 9.54 0.35
C LEU A 82 -14.67 10.82 0.55
N THR A 83 -15.99 10.71 0.54
CA THR A 83 -16.85 11.80 1.03
C THR A 83 -16.95 11.77 2.57
N PRO A 84 -17.26 12.90 3.24
CA PRO A 84 -17.43 12.92 4.70
C PRO A 84 -18.42 11.86 5.19
N ASN A 85 -18.15 11.31 6.37
CA ASN A 85 -18.94 10.24 7.02
C ASN A 85 -19.02 8.92 6.23
N SER A 86 -18.02 8.66 5.38
CA SER A 86 -17.88 7.36 4.70
C SER A 86 -16.88 6.48 5.43
N TYR A 87 -17.22 5.21 5.63
CA TYR A 87 -16.37 4.24 6.32
C TYR A 87 -16.54 2.84 5.72
N ILE A 88 -15.59 1.94 6.00
CA ILE A 88 -15.66 0.53 5.60
C ILE A 88 -15.75 -0.32 6.85
N TRP A 89 -16.70 -1.24 6.89
CA TRP A 89 -16.78 -2.27 7.92
C TRP A 89 -16.40 -3.62 7.35
N ILE A 90 -15.23 -4.12 7.75
CA ILE A 90 -14.69 -5.38 7.25
C ILE A 90 -14.68 -6.36 8.42
N PRO A 91 -15.37 -7.50 8.31
CA PRO A 91 -15.28 -8.55 9.30
C PRO A 91 -13.82 -9.01 9.44
N ALA A 92 -13.33 -9.15 10.67
CA ALA A 92 -11.99 -9.65 10.92
C ALA A 92 -11.74 -11.03 10.31
N SER A 93 -12.75 -11.90 10.31
CA SER A 93 -12.72 -13.22 9.67
C SER A 93 -12.50 -13.17 8.16
N LEU A 94 -12.79 -12.04 7.51
CA LEU A 94 -12.48 -11.83 6.10
C LEU A 94 -11.01 -11.42 5.92
N LEU A 95 -10.44 -10.66 6.86
CA LEU A 95 -9.05 -10.21 6.77
C LEU A 95 -8.05 -11.29 7.19
N PHE A 96 -8.48 -12.22 8.04
CA PHE A 96 -7.66 -13.28 8.61
C PHE A 96 -8.37 -14.62 8.36
N SER A 97 -8.17 -15.16 7.17
CA SER A 97 -8.88 -16.34 6.63
C SER A 97 -8.47 -17.68 7.25
N ASP A 98 -7.64 -17.68 8.29
CA ASP A 98 -7.03 -18.89 8.79
C ASP A 98 -8.04 -19.68 9.65
N GLU A 99 -8.29 -20.95 9.30
CA GLU A 99 -9.27 -21.79 10.00
C GLU A 99 -8.89 -22.04 11.47
N GLU A 100 -7.60 -21.88 11.82
CA GLU A 100 -7.12 -21.92 13.20
C GLU A 100 -7.42 -20.63 13.99
N CYS A 101 -7.65 -19.50 13.30
CA CYS A 101 -7.87 -18.20 13.91
C CYS A 101 -9.36 -17.81 13.90
N ARG A 102 -10.13 -18.43 14.79
CA ARG A 102 -11.47 -17.90 15.18
C ARG A 102 -11.41 -16.50 15.83
N ASN A 103 -10.21 -15.93 16.00
CA ASN A 103 -9.94 -14.64 16.63
C ASN A 103 -8.96 -13.82 15.76
N ILE A 104 -9.00 -12.50 15.89
CA ILE A 104 -8.00 -11.59 15.32
C ILE A 104 -6.59 -12.06 15.75
N PRO A 105 -5.60 -12.18 14.83
CA PRO A 105 -4.25 -12.58 15.19
C PRO A 105 -3.68 -11.71 16.30
N LYS A 106 -2.90 -12.33 17.20
CA LYS A 106 -2.22 -11.58 18.27
C LYS A 106 -1.27 -10.53 17.71
N ASP A 107 -0.63 -10.84 16.59
CA ASP A 107 0.30 -9.97 15.88
C ASP A 107 -0.18 -9.77 14.43
N PHE A 108 -0.48 -8.52 14.07
CA PHE A 108 -0.79 -8.14 12.70
C PHE A 108 -0.28 -6.72 12.42
N SER A 109 -0.23 -6.33 11.15
CA SER A 109 0.15 -4.97 10.75
C SER A 109 -0.78 -4.46 9.67
N LEU A 110 -1.26 -3.23 9.84
CA LEU A 110 -2.04 -2.50 8.84
C LEU A 110 -1.24 -1.30 8.36
N ALA A 111 -1.02 -1.21 7.05
CA ALA A 111 -0.40 -0.04 6.43
C ALA A 111 -1.48 0.82 5.76
N LEU A 112 -1.68 2.05 6.25
CA LEU A 112 -2.67 3.00 5.74
C LEU A 112 -1.97 4.29 5.33
N THR A 113 -2.25 4.78 4.13
CA THR A 113 -1.81 6.11 3.68
C THR A 113 -3.04 6.97 3.45
N MET A 114 -3.22 7.99 4.29
CA MET A 114 -4.36 8.91 4.21
C MET A 114 -3.88 10.33 3.91
N ARG A 115 -4.60 11.02 3.02
CA ARG A 115 -4.41 12.46 2.79
C ARG A 115 -5.68 13.18 3.23
N VAL A 116 -5.57 13.95 4.30
CA VAL A 116 -6.68 14.79 4.78
C VAL A 116 -6.59 16.14 4.04
N PRO A 117 -7.61 16.55 3.27
CA PRO A 117 -7.65 17.91 2.75
C PRO A 117 -7.88 18.88 3.92
N ASN A 118 -7.10 19.97 3.94
CA ASN A 118 -7.31 21.09 4.85
C ASN A 118 -8.52 21.92 4.41
#